data_AF-A0A7G9QSK7-F1
#
_entry.id   AF-A0A7G9QSK7-F1
#
_cell.length_a   1.000
_cell.length_b   1.000
_cell.length_c   1.000
_cell.angle_alpha   90.00
_cell.angle_beta   90.00
_cell.angle_gamma   90.00
#
_symmetry.space_group_name_H-M   'P 1'
#
loop_
_entity.id
_entity.type
_entity.pdbx_description
1 polymer ?
#
loop_
_entity_poly.entity_id
_entity_poly.type
_entity_poly.pdbx_seq_one_letter_code
_entity_poly.pdbx_strand_id
1 'polypeptide(L)'
;MQIDAIGAIAPSAMTSLSEATSASNSPAADFGQWVGDGVARLDDSLRSADSGLRAMAAGQDVPVHDVMISLEHARMQLMFMVEVRNRVVEAYQELMRMQL
;
A
#
# COMPACT_ATOMS: atom_id res chain seq x y z
N MET A 1 -21.90 56.32 42.67
CA MET A 1 -21.40 54.93 42.61
C MET A 1 -22.48 54.05 42.01
N GLN A 2 -22.60 54.09 40.68
CA GLN A 2 -23.45 53.20 39.90
C GLN A 2 -22.50 52.67 38.82
N ILE A 3 -22.27 51.37 38.83
CA ILE A 3 -21.24 50.72 38.03
C ILE A 3 -21.92 50.32 36.73
N ASP A 4 -21.41 50.86 35.62
CA ASP A 4 -21.88 50.57 34.27
C ASP A 4 -21.58 49.11 33.92
N ALA A 5 -22.60 48.41 33.40
CA ALA A 5 -22.51 47.00 33.07
C ALA A 5 -21.59 46.79 31.85
N ILE A 6 -20.57 45.94 32.03
CA ILE A 6 -19.68 45.49 30.96
C ILE A 6 -20.53 44.95 29.81
N GLY A 7 -20.42 45.65 28.67
CA GLY A 7 -21.08 45.30 27.43
C GLY A 7 -20.78 43.88 26.99
N ALA A 8 -21.83 43.25 26.47
CA ALA A 8 -21.82 41.89 25.96
C ALA A 8 -20.66 41.65 24.99
N ILE A 9 -19.81 40.69 25.35
CA ILE A 9 -18.88 40.05 24.41
C ILE A 9 -19.71 39.35 23.33
N ALA A 10 -19.66 39.87 22.11
CA ALA A 10 -20.21 39.21 20.94
C ALA A 10 -19.56 37.82 20.77
N PRO A 11 -20.33 36.75 20.50
CA PRO A 11 -19.77 35.44 20.20
C PRO A 11 -19.27 35.45 18.75
N SER A 12 -18.12 36.09 18.53
CA SER A 12 -17.51 36.19 17.20
C SER A 12 -16.02 35.85 17.26
N ALA A 13 -15.70 34.80 18.01
CA ALA A 13 -14.36 34.20 18.06
C ALA A 13 -14.40 32.68 18.33
N MET A 14 -15.47 31.98 17.93
CA MET A 14 -15.59 30.51 18.05
C MET A 14 -15.97 29.81 16.74
N THR A 15 -15.75 30.44 15.58
CA THR A 15 -16.02 29.82 14.27
C THR A 15 -14.76 29.37 13.54
N SER A 16 -13.56 29.66 14.04
CA SER A 16 -12.29 29.20 13.43
C SER A 16 -11.67 28.00 14.16
N LEU A 17 -12.51 27.07 14.66
CA LEU A 17 -12.07 25.75 15.13
C LEU A 17 -12.92 24.63 14.52
N SER A 18 -13.39 24.84 13.29
CA SER A 18 -14.14 23.84 12.50
C SER A 18 -13.64 23.75 11.06
N GLU A 19 -12.37 24.09 10.81
CA GLU A 19 -11.73 23.94 9.50
C GLU A 19 -10.27 23.48 9.65
N ALA A 20 -10.04 22.52 10.54
CA ALA A 20 -8.80 21.73 10.57
C ALA A 20 -9.08 20.25 10.85
N THR A 21 -10.31 19.80 10.56
CA THR A 21 -10.55 18.42 10.13
C THR A 21 -10.62 18.48 8.61
N SER A 22 -9.45 18.73 7.99
CA SER A 22 -9.19 18.07 6.72
C SER A 22 -9.24 16.59 7.06
N ALA A 23 -10.40 15.99 6.83
CA ALA A 23 -10.53 14.56 6.72
C ALA A 23 -9.45 14.09 5.76
N SER A 24 -8.35 13.57 6.32
CA SER A 24 -7.43 12.74 5.56
C SER A 24 -8.24 11.52 5.19
N ASN A 25 -8.84 11.61 4.01
CA ASN A 25 -9.77 10.67 3.47
C ASN A 25 -9.01 9.40 3.11
N SER A 26 -9.00 8.47 4.06
CA SER A 26 -8.98 7.01 3.88
C SER A 26 -7.63 6.33 3.59
N PRO A 27 -7.09 5.54 4.55
CA PRO A 27 -6.02 4.55 4.31
C PRO A 27 -6.42 3.41 3.36
N ALA A 28 -7.70 3.33 2.97
CA ALA A 28 -8.25 2.26 2.15
C ALA A 28 -7.83 2.35 0.66
N ALA A 29 -7.52 3.55 0.15
CA ALA A 29 -7.00 3.71 -1.21
C ALA A 29 -5.54 3.21 -1.32
N ASP A 30 -4.77 3.32 -0.24
CA ASP A 30 -3.33 3.07 -0.25
C ASP A 30 -2.97 1.58 -0.29
N PHE A 31 -3.72 0.71 0.40
CA PHE A 31 -3.40 -0.72 0.42
C PHE A 31 -3.64 -1.39 -0.94
N GLY A 32 -4.76 -1.11 -1.59
CA GLY A 32 -5.07 -1.67 -2.91
C GLY A 32 -4.04 -1.24 -3.96
N GLN A 33 -3.65 0.03 -3.94
CA GLN A 33 -2.59 0.55 -4.79
C GLN A 33 -1.24 -0.10 -4.45
N TRP A 34 -0.88 -0.23 -3.17
CA TRP A 34 0.34 -0.89 -2.75
C TRP A 34 0.42 -2.36 -3.21
N VAL A 35 -0.68 -3.11 -3.14
CA VAL A 35 -0.78 -4.48 -3.66
C VAL A 35 -0.64 -4.47 -5.18
N GLY A 36 -1.33 -3.56 -5.88
CA GLY A 36 -1.22 -3.41 -7.34
C GLY A 36 0.22 -3.13 -7.80
N ASP A 37 0.89 -2.19 -7.15
CA ASP A 37 2.31 -1.88 -7.38
C ASP A 37 3.21 -3.09 -7.05
N GLY A 38 2.86 -3.86 -6.02
CA GLY A 38 3.52 -5.12 -5.68
C GLY A 38 3.41 -6.16 -6.81
N VAL A 39 2.25 -6.30 -7.43
CA VAL A 39 2.05 -7.21 -8.58
C VAL A 39 2.90 -6.76 -9.77
N ALA A 40 2.91 -5.46 -10.06
CA ALA A 40 3.71 -4.91 -11.16
C ALA A 40 5.21 -5.18 -10.94
N ARG A 41 5.72 -4.93 -9.72
CA ARG A 41 7.11 -5.22 -9.36
C ARG A 41 7.45 -6.71 -9.47
N LEU A 42 6.53 -7.59 -9.10
CA LEU A 42 6.71 -9.03 -9.22
C LEU A 42 6.80 -9.46 -10.69
N ASP A 43 5.94 -8.93 -11.57
CA ASP A 43 6.00 -9.20 -13.01
C ASP A 43 7.34 -8.75 -13.60
N ASP A 44 7.82 -7.55 -13.23
CA ASP A 44 9.14 -7.07 -13.64
C ASP A 44 10.27 -7.99 -13.15
N SER A 45 10.22 -8.43 -11.88
CA SER A 45 11.23 -9.33 -11.32
C SER A 45 11.23 -10.69 -12.03
N LEU A 46 10.06 -11.24 -12.36
CA LEU A 46 9.92 -12.50 -13.10
C LEU A 46 10.45 -12.38 -14.53
N ARG A 47 10.13 -11.28 -15.22
CA ARG A 47 10.64 -11.01 -16.58
C ARG A 47 12.16 -10.84 -16.61
N SER A 48 12.71 -10.14 -15.63
CA SER A 48 14.16 -9.98 -15.50
C SER A 48 14.86 -11.32 -15.28
N ALA A 49 14.33 -12.15 -14.37
CA ALA A 49 14.87 -13.49 -14.12
C ALA A 49 14.78 -14.40 -15.35
N ASP A 50 13.64 -14.39 -16.06
CA ASP A 50 13.45 -15.16 -17.29
C ASP A 50 14.40 -14.71 -18.41
N SER A 51 14.58 -13.40 -18.58
CA SER A 51 15.54 -12.84 -19.54
C SER A 51 16.97 -13.29 -19.24
N GLY A 52 17.40 -13.21 -17.97
CA GLY A 52 18.72 -13.67 -17.56
C GLY A 52 18.92 -15.17 -17.78
N LEU A 53 17.89 -15.96 -17.48
CA LEU A 53 17.88 -17.40 -17.70
C LEU A 53 18.00 -17.75 -19.19
N ARG A 54 17.26 -17.07 -20.07
CA ARG A 54 17.33 -17.26 -21.52
C ARG A 54 18.69 -16.88 -22.08
N ALA A 55 19.25 -15.75 -21.64
CA ALA A 55 20.58 -15.29 -22.05
C ALA A 55 21.67 -16.30 -21.66
N MET A 56 21.61 -16.81 -20.42
CA MET A 56 22.50 -17.87 -19.94
C MET A 56 22.32 -19.17 -20.75
N ALA A 57 21.10 -19.60 -21.02
CA ALA A 57 20.82 -20.80 -21.81
C ALA A 57 21.25 -20.67 -23.28
N ALA A 58 21.26 -19.44 -23.82
CA ALA A 58 21.77 -19.11 -25.15
C ALA A 58 23.31 -19.03 -25.21
N GLY A 59 24.01 -19.21 -24.09
CA GLY A 59 25.47 -19.15 -24.01
C GLY A 59 26.04 -17.73 -24.07
N GLN A 60 25.22 -16.71 -23.77
CA GLN A 60 25.72 -15.34 -23.63
C GLN A 60 26.56 -15.22 -22.34
N ASP A 61 27.53 -14.31 -22.35
CA ASP A 61 28.41 -14.06 -21.20
C ASP A 61 27.64 -13.27 -20.13
N VAL A 62 26.82 -13.99 -19.36
CA VAL A 62 26.04 -13.47 -18.24
C VAL A 62 26.55 -14.11 -16.96
N PRO A 63 26.78 -13.34 -15.88
CA PRO A 63 27.21 -13.90 -14.62
C PRO A 63 26.13 -14.86 -14.06
N VAL A 64 26.45 -16.15 -14.01
CA VAL A 64 25.50 -17.20 -13.57
C VAL A 64 24.96 -16.93 -12.17
N HIS A 65 25.80 -16.40 -11.27
CA HIS A 65 25.39 -16.09 -9.90
C HIS A 65 24.32 -14.99 -9.85
N ASP A 66 24.39 -13.98 -10.72
CA ASP A 66 23.38 -12.91 -10.78
C ASP A 66 22.03 -13.44 -11.27
N VAL A 67 22.04 -14.33 -12.27
CA VAL A 67 20.82 -14.99 -12.75
C VAL A 67 20.17 -15.83 -11.65
N MET A 68 20.97 -16.60 -10.90
CA MET A 68 20.48 -17.41 -9.80
C MET A 68 19.93 -16.56 -8.65
N ILE A 69 20.60 -15.46 -8.29
CA ILE A 69 20.11 -14.51 -7.27
C ILE A 69 18.79 -13.88 -7.73
N SER A 70 18.71 -13.44 -8.98
CA SER A 70 17.49 -12.86 -9.55
C SER A 70 16.32 -13.85 -9.52
N LEU A 71 16.58 -15.11 -9.85
CA LEU A 71 15.57 -16.18 -9.83
C LEU A 71 15.07 -16.47 -8.41
N GLU A 72 15.97 -16.59 -7.43
CA GLU A 72 15.57 -16.85 -6.04
C GLU A 72 14.83 -15.65 -5.44
N HIS A 73 15.25 -14.43 -5.78
CA HIS A 73 14.55 -13.22 -5.39
C HIS A 73 13.12 -13.18 -5.95
N ALA A 74 12.95 -13.45 -7.25
CA ALA A 74 11.63 -13.51 -7.89
C ALA A 74 10.75 -14.61 -7.24
N ARG A 75 11.33 -15.75 -6.90
CA ARG A 75 10.63 -16.83 -6.18
C ARG A 75 10.15 -16.40 -4.81
N MET A 76 11.00 -15.76 -4.00
CA MET A 76 10.61 -15.25 -2.68
C MET A 76 9.48 -14.23 -2.77
N GLN A 77 9.57 -13.29 -3.73
CA GLN A 77 8.52 -12.31 -3.95
C GLN A 77 7.19 -12.96 -4.36
N LEU A 78 7.23 -13.98 -5.23
CA LEU A 78 6.05 -14.71 -5.63
C LEU A 78 5.39 -15.40 -4.43
N MET A 79 6.16 -16.10 -3.60
CA MET A 79 5.65 -16.75 -2.40
C MET A 79 4.98 -15.74 -1.46
N PHE A 80 5.64 -14.60 -1.21
CA PHE A 80 5.08 -13.53 -0.40
C PHE A 80 3.75 -13.02 -0.99
N MET A 81 3.67 -12.83 -2.32
CA MET A 81 2.46 -12.33 -2.95
C MET A 81 1.29 -13.32 -2.90
N VAL A 82 1.60 -14.63 -2.96
CA VAL A 82 0.60 -15.68 -2.73
C VAL A 82 0.05 -15.60 -1.31
N GLU A 83 0.89 -15.37 -0.30
CA GLU A 83 0.42 -15.17 1.08
C GLU A 83 -0.46 -13.92 1.22
N VAL A 84 -0.06 -12.81 0.61
CA VAL A 84 -0.89 -11.59 0.58
C VAL A 84 -2.24 -11.88 -0.07
N ARG A 85 -2.26 -12.56 -1.22
CA ARG A 85 -3.50 -12.97 -1.89
C ARG A 85 -4.38 -13.83 -0.97
N ASN A 86 -3.81 -14.84 -0.32
CA ASN A 86 -4.54 -15.71 0.59
C ASN A 86 -5.16 -14.89 1.73
N ARG A 87 -4.38 -13.99 2.34
CA ARG A 87 -4.85 -13.15 3.44
C ARG A 87 -5.96 -12.20 3.04
N VAL A 88 -5.90 -11.62 1.84
CA VAL A 88 -6.98 -10.77 1.31
C VAL A 88 -8.26 -11.57 1.09
N VAL A 89 -8.15 -12.78 0.55
CA VAL A 89 -9.30 -13.67 0.36
C VAL A 89 -9.91 -14.08 1.69
N GLU A 90 -9.10 -14.43 2.69
CA GLU A 90 -9.57 -14.72 4.05
C GLU A 90 -10.27 -13.53 4.69
N ALA A 91 -9.69 -12.33 4.60
CA ALA A 91 -10.30 -11.11 5.15
C ALA A 91 -11.67 -10.83 4.52
N TYR A 92 -11.80 -11.04 3.21
CA TYR A 92 -13.08 -10.95 2.52
C TYR A 92 -14.09 -11.99 3.01
N GLN A 93 -13.66 -13.25 3.19
CA GLN A 93 -14.53 -14.31 3.71
C GLN A 93 -14.98 -14.04 5.15
N GLU A 94 -14.10 -13.53 6.01
CA GLU A 94 -14.43 -13.21 7.41
C GLU A 94 -15.46 -12.08 7.50
N LEU A 95 -15.33 -11.03 6.68
CA LEU A 95 -16.33 -9.95 6.61
C LEU A 95 -17.73 -10.48 6.26
N MET A 96 -17.83 -11.45 5.35
CA MET A 96 -19.12 -12.07 5.00
C MET A 96 -19.70 -12.92 6.13
N ARG A 97 -18.85 -13.55 6.94
CA ARG A 97 -19.27 -14.38 8.09
C ARG A 97 -19.85 -13.55 9.24
N MET A 98 -19.49 -12.26 9.35
CA MET A 98 -20.04 -11.38 10.38
C MET A 98 -21.46 -10.86 10.10
N GLN A 99 -21.91 -10.89 8.84
CA GLN A 99 -23.20 -10.31 8.42
C GLN A 99 -24.36 -11.31 8.35
N LEU A 100 -24.14 -12.58 8.71
CA LEU A 100 -25.19 -13.58 8.91
C LEU A 100 -25.45 -13.80 10.40
#